data_AF-A0A9Q0FDV4-F1
#
_entry.id   AF-A0A9Q0FDV4-F1
#
_cell.length_a   1.000
_cell.length_b   1.000
_cell.length_c   1.000
_cell.angle_alpha   90.00
_cell.angle_beta   90.00
_cell.angle_gamma   90.00
#
_symmetry.space_group_name_H-M   'P 1'
#
loop_
_entity.id
_entity.type
_entity.pdbx_description
1 polymer ?
#
loop_
_entity_poly.entity_id
_entity_poly.type
_entity_poly.pdbx_seq_one_letter_code
_entity_poly.pdbx_strand_id
1 'polypeptide(L)'
;MNTATTPYLSLCSYNITFHLVSTSTWKPLAFPPPTKRCHSLRCRLSSRSSTAHVAVEDDLQAFLQVLPYDLREVLLNDPRRAQLLEVVLDLGRLPEARYLGEQGGQYLRSTEVLKEELEYAQDAVGEFGGDNRAGIEGTLHRISAIRSRKGEIVGLTCRVGRAVSGHIDMVHDLLAYGKSILFVGRPGVGKTTVMREIARVLSDEFHKRVVVVDTSNEIGGDGDIPHAAIGGARRMQVPEPSLQHRIMIEAVENHMPEVIIVDEIGTEA
;
A
#
# COMPACT_ATOMS: atom_id res chain seq x y z
N MET A 1 21.54 19.06 42.08
CA MET A 1 20.32 18.47 41.50
C MET A 1 20.42 18.64 40.00
N ASN A 2 20.80 17.57 39.29
CA ASN A 2 21.04 17.57 37.85
C ASN A 2 19.74 17.78 37.09
N THR A 3 19.60 18.91 36.41
CA THR A 3 18.66 19.07 35.31
C THR A 3 19.27 18.44 34.07
N ALA A 4 18.83 17.24 33.71
CA ALA A 4 19.21 16.60 32.47
C ALA A 4 18.61 17.40 31.30
N THR A 5 19.46 18.12 30.59
CA THR A 5 19.18 18.69 29.27
C THR A 5 19.12 17.56 28.26
N THR A 6 17.92 17.21 27.80
CA THR A 6 17.69 16.34 26.65
C THR A 6 18.23 17.04 25.40
N PRO A 7 19.11 16.40 24.60
CA PRO A 7 19.65 17.04 23.40
C PRO A 7 18.60 17.01 22.29
N TYR A 8 18.09 18.19 21.91
CA TYR A 8 17.49 18.40 20.60
C TYR A 8 18.59 18.25 19.53
N LEU A 9 18.77 17.03 19.02
CA LEU A 9 19.62 16.78 17.87
C LEU A 9 18.92 17.32 16.61
N SER A 10 19.51 18.37 16.05
CA SER A 10 19.14 19.00 14.78
C SER A 10 19.14 17.97 13.64
N LEU A 11 17.95 17.59 13.17
CA LEU A 11 17.70 16.75 11.99
C LEU A 11 18.00 17.46 10.63
N CYS A 12 18.58 18.67 10.62
CA CYS A 12 18.78 19.49 9.41
C CYS A 12 19.92 19.06 8.46
N SER A 13 20.66 17.98 8.73
CA SER A 13 21.85 17.60 7.94
C SER A 13 21.61 16.52 6.87
N TYR A 14 20.40 15.94 6.83
CA TYR A 14 20.01 14.96 5.82
C TYR A 14 18.96 15.59 4.91
N ASN A 15 18.96 15.27 3.61
CA ASN A 15 17.86 15.63 2.69
C ASN A 15 16.62 14.80 3.08
N ILE A 16 16.01 15.14 4.20
CA ILE A 16 14.82 14.51 4.76
C ILE A 16 13.60 15.05 4.05
N THR A 17 12.63 14.19 3.76
CA THR A 17 11.27 14.67 3.54
C THR A 17 10.16 13.70 3.94
N PHE A 18 9.20 14.28 4.67
CA PHE A 18 7.82 13.91 4.95
C PHE A 18 6.83 14.91 4.25
N HIS A 19 5.52 14.74 4.03
CA HIS A 19 4.41 14.26 4.88
C HIS A 19 3.13 13.99 4.03
N LEU A 20 2.06 13.34 4.54
CA LEU A 20 0.67 13.34 3.98
C LEU A 20 -0.28 14.19 4.88
N VAL A 21 -1.33 14.84 4.36
CA VAL A 21 -2.35 15.51 5.23
C VAL A 21 -3.76 15.25 4.69
N SER A 22 -4.62 14.68 5.53
CA SER A 22 -6.07 14.66 5.35
C SER A 22 -6.69 15.84 6.10
N THR A 23 -7.42 16.72 5.43
CA THR A 23 -8.15 17.82 6.10
C THR A 23 -9.65 17.72 5.82
N SER A 24 -10.41 17.33 6.85
CA SER A 24 -11.81 17.71 7.00
C SER A 24 -11.88 19.00 7.82
N THR A 25 -12.50 20.04 7.25
CA THR A 25 -12.76 21.41 7.78
C THR A 25 -11.76 22.49 7.37
N TRP A 26 -12.26 23.45 6.59
CA TRP A 26 -11.56 24.65 6.12
C TRP A 26 -12.08 25.90 6.86
N LYS A 27 -11.19 26.78 7.32
CA LYS A 27 -11.40 28.23 7.39
C LYS A 27 -10.25 28.90 6.63
N PRO A 28 -10.51 29.90 5.77
CA PRO A 28 -9.48 30.47 4.90
C PRO A 28 -8.56 31.41 5.70
N LEU A 29 -7.26 31.11 5.71
CA LEU A 29 -6.20 32.06 6.04
C LEU A 29 -5.60 32.58 4.73
N ALA A 30 -5.56 33.91 4.58
CA ALA A 30 -4.99 34.57 3.41
C ALA A 30 -3.46 34.52 3.46
N PHE A 31 -2.84 33.98 2.40
CA PHE A 31 -1.39 34.06 2.19
C PHE A 31 -1.03 35.26 1.32
N PRO A 32 0.10 35.96 1.60
CA PRO A 32 0.59 37.04 0.75
C PRO A 32 1.12 36.49 -0.60
N PRO A 33 1.15 37.31 -1.66
CA PRO A 33 1.51 36.85 -3.00
C PRO A 33 2.99 36.48 -3.11
N PRO A 34 3.35 35.48 -3.94
CA PRO A 34 4.74 35.06 -4.10
C PRO A 34 5.53 36.13 -4.86
N THR A 35 6.55 36.67 -4.20
CA THR A 35 7.58 37.51 -4.82
C THR A 35 8.82 36.66 -5.07
N LYS A 36 8.96 36.11 -6.28
CA LYS A 36 10.25 35.87 -6.98
C LYS A 36 10.01 35.16 -8.31
N ARG A 37 10.71 35.65 -9.34
CA ARG A 37 10.64 35.19 -10.73
C ARG A 37 11.03 33.71 -10.85
N CYS A 38 10.19 32.95 -11.53
CA CYS A 38 10.48 31.59 -11.96
C CYS A 38 11.51 31.65 -13.11
N HIS A 39 12.72 31.10 -12.91
CA HIS A 39 13.67 30.93 -14.01
C HIS A 39 13.21 29.77 -14.89
N SER A 40 12.89 30.06 -16.15
CA SER A 40 12.57 29.05 -17.16
C SER A 40 13.84 28.23 -17.47
N LEU A 41 13.99 27.06 -16.85
CA LEU A 41 14.96 26.07 -17.29
C LEU A 41 14.44 25.44 -18.60
N ARG A 42 15.02 25.86 -19.74
CA ARG A 42 14.87 25.13 -21.00
C ARG A 42 15.60 23.80 -20.87
N CYS A 43 14.88 22.76 -20.46
CA CYS A 43 15.36 21.39 -20.57
C CYS A 43 15.26 20.96 -22.04
N ARG A 44 16.38 20.59 -22.67
CA ARG A 44 16.37 20.00 -24.02
C ARG A 44 15.80 18.59 -23.88
N LEU A 45 14.56 18.38 -24.30
CA LEU A 45 14.01 17.03 -24.44
C LEU A 45 14.81 16.30 -25.53
N SER A 46 15.65 15.34 -25.14
CA SER A 46 15.95 14.22 -26.02
C SER A 46 14.78 13.25 -25.92
N SER A 47 13.92 13.23 -26.92
CA SER A 47 12.82 12.27 -27.05
C SER A 47 13.38 10.86 -27.20
N ARG A 48 13.58 10.15 -26.09
CA ARG A 48 13.52 8.69 -26.09
C ARG A 48 12.07 8.33 -25.86
N SER A 49 11.35 8.01 -26.94
CA SER A 49 10.05 7.35 -26.81
C SER A 49 10.31 5.89 -26.43
N SER A 50 10.59 5.64 -25.16
CA SER A 50 10.29 4.33 -24.60
C SER A 50 8.78 4.28 -24.43
N THR A 51 8.10 3.48 -25.24
CA THR A 51 6.75 3.03 -24.92
C THR A 51 6.85 2.25 -23.62
N ALA A 52 6.74 2.95 -22.49
CA ALA A 52 6.67 2.31 -21.19
C ALA A 52 5.38 1.50 -21.17
N HIS A 53 5.52 0.17 -21.25
CA HIS A 53 4.38 -0.73 -21.15
C HIS A 53 3.90 -0.72 -19.71
N VAL A 54 2.67 -0.28 -19.51
CA VAL A 54 1.99 -0.40 -18.22
C VAL A 54 1.79 -1.89 -17.93
N ALA A 55 2.43 -2.36 -16.86
CA ALA A 55 2.24 -3.71 -16.37
C ALA A 55 1.30 -3.67 -15.16
N VAL A 56 0.31 -4.56 -15.15
CA VAL A 56 -0.54 -4.82 -13.99
C VAL A 56 -0.16 -6.19 -13.47
N GLU A 57 0.39 -6.22 -12.26
CA GLU A 57 0.71 -7.44 -11.54
C GLU A 57 -0.37 -7.65 -10.48
N ASP A 58 -1.03 -8.80 -10.50
CA ASP A 58 -2.20 -9.07 -9.67
C ASP A 58 -2.09 -10.33 -8.81
N ASP A 59 -0.98 -11.08 -8.89
CA ASP A 59 -0.70 -12.31 -8.12
C ASP A 59 -1.90 -13.26 -7.94
N LEU A 60 -2.82 -13.27 -8.91
CA LEU A 60 -4.14 -13.86 -8.74
C LEU A 60 -4.06 -15.35 -8.38
N GLN A 61 -3.01 -16.04 -8.83
CA GLN A 61 -2.80 -17.43 -8.49
C GLN A 61 -2.62 -17.66 -6.98
N ALA A 62 -1.89 -16.78 -6.28
CA ALA A 62 -1.71 -16.85 -4.83
C ALA A 62 -3.04 -16.58 -4.10
N PHE A 63 -3.80 -15.56 -4.55
CA PHE A 63 -5.15 -15.29 -4.06
C PHE A 63 -6.07 -16.50 -4.14
N LEU A 64 -6.08 -17.17 -5.29
CA LEU A 64 -6.93 -18.34 -5.52
C LEU A 64 -6.53 -19.55 -4.67
N GLN A 65 -5.28 -19.62 -4.19
CA GLN A 65 -4.86 -20.70 -3.28
C GLN A 65 -5.57 -20.65 -1.93
N VAL A 66 -6.00 -19.46 -1.49
CA VAL A 66 -6.73 -19.26 -0.23
C VAL A 66 -8.17 -19.76 -0.31
N LEU A 67 -8.73 -19.84 -1.53
CA LEU A 67 -10.12 -20.21 -1.72
C LEU A 67 -10.28 -21.73 -1.88
N PRO A 68 -11.44 -22.28 -1.47
CA PRO A 68 -11.85 -23.65 -1.78
C PRO A 68 -11.68 -23.98 -3.27
N TYR A 69 -11.31 -25.23 -3.56
CA TYR A 69 -10.95 -25.69 -4.91
C TYR A 69 -12.02 -25.41 -5.96
N ASP A 70 -13.29 -25.64 -5.63
CA ASP A 70 -14.41 -25.40 -6.54
C ASP A 70 -14.57 -23.92 -6.88
N LEU A 71 -14.41 -23.02 -5.90
CA LEU A 71 -14.45 -21.57 -6.14
C LEU A 71 -13.27 -21.11 -7.00
N ARG A 72 -12.09 -21.69 -6.77
CA ARG A 72 -10.90 -21.44 -7.58
C ARG A 72 -11.14 -21.80 -9.04
N GLU A 73 -11.71 -22.97 -9.32
CA GLU A 73 -11.99 -23.42 -10.68
C GLU A 73 -13.00 -22.49 -11.38
N VAL A 74 -14.05 -22.06 -10.68
CA VAL A 74 -15.03 -21.11 -11.23
C VAL A 74 -14.36 -19.78 -11.59
N LEU A 75 -13.55 -19.24 -10.69
CA LEU A 75 -12.89 -17.94 -10.88
C LEU A 75 -11.79 -17.99 -11.95
N LEU A 76 -11.04 -19.09 -12.05
CA LEU A 76 -10.00 -19.27 -13.07
C LEU A 76 -10.56 -19.27 -14.49
N ASN A 77 -11.75 -19.87 -14.64
CA ASN A 77 -12.45 -20.02 -15.91
C ASN A 77 -13.38 -18.82 -16.22
N ASP A 78 -13.56 -17.87 -15.30
CA ASP A 78 -14.37 -16.68 -15.56
C ASP A 78 -13.61 -15.71 -16.49
N PRO A 79 -14.18 -15.33 -17.65
CA PRO A 79 -13.53 -14.39 -18.58
C PRO A 79 -13.30 -13.01 -17.98
N ARG A 80 -14.00 -12.65 -16.89
CA ARG A 80 -13.88 -11.36 -16.19
C ARG A 80 -12.91 -11.40 -15.01
N ARG A 81 -12.14 -12.48 -14.80
CA ARG A 81 -11.21 -12.62 -13.67
C ARG A 81 -10.27 -11.42 -13.47
N ALA A 82 -9.85 -10.76 -14.56
CA ALA A 82 -9.02 -9.55 -14.50
C ALA A 82 -9.70 -8.36 -13.79
N GLN A 83 -11.02 -8.37 -13.71
CA GLN A 83 -11.86 -7.37 -13.06
C GLN A 83 -12.28 -7.78 -11.64
N LEU A 84 -11.89 -8.97 -11.16
CA LEU A 84 -12.26 -9.46 -9.83
C LEU A 84 -11.76 -8.50 -8.73
N LEU A 85 -12.67 -8.01 -7.89
CA LEU A 85 -12.36 -7.09 -6.80
C LEU A 85 -12.22 -7.85 -5.48
N GLU A 86 -13.21 -8.67 -5.16
CA GLU A 86 -13.23 -9.43 -3.92
C GLU A 86 -14.08 -10.68 -4.02
N VAL A 87 -13.79 -11.64 -3.13
CA VAL A 87 -14.60 -12.83 -2.87
C VAL A 87 -15.02 -12.79 -1.41
N VAL A 88 -16.32 -12.97 -1.16
CA VAL A 88 -16.94 -12.96 0.17
C VAL A 88 -17.39 -14.37 0.51
N LEU A 89 -16.93 -14.85 1.67
CA LEU A 89 -17.28 -16.16 2.23
C LEU A 89 -17.93 -15.92 3.59
N ASP A 90 -19.23 -16.17 3.72
CA ASP A 90 -19.96 -16.02 4.99
C ASP A 90 -20.55 -17.37 5.38
N LEU A 91 -20.32 -17.84 6.61
CA LEU A 91 -20.83 -19.12 7.10
C LEU A 91 -22.35 -19.20 6.92
N GLY A 92 -22.82 -20.26 6.25
CA GLY A 92 -24.24 -20.48 5.97
C GLY A 92 -24.82 -19.57 4.87
N ARG A 93 -23.96 -18.96 4.04
CA ARG A 93 -24.38 -18.19 2.85
C ARG A 93 -23.67 -18.67 1.60
N LEU A 94 -24.22 -18.34 0.44
CA LEU A 94 -23.57 -18.63 -0.83
C LEU A 94 -22.33 -17.74 -1.01
N PRO A 95 -21.20 -18.30 -1.47
CA PRO A 95 -19.99 -17.53 -1.72
C PRO A 95 -20.19 -16.58 -2.90
N GLU A 96 -19.75 -15.33 -2.75
CA GLU A 96 -20.03 -14.23 -3.69
C GLU A 96 -18.71 -13.66 -4.24
N ALA A 97 -18.64 -13.39 -5.54
CA ALA A 97 -17.58 -12.62 -6.17
C ALA A 97 -18.09 -11.26 -6.66
N ARG A 98 -17.27 -10.23 -6.54
CA ARG A 98 -17.57 -8.88 -7.02
C ARG A 98 -16.58 -8.46 -8.09
N TYR A 99 -17.08 -7.82 -9.14
CA TYR A 99 -16.30 -7.42 -10.31
C TYR A 99 -16.36 -5.91 -10.53
N LEU A 100 -15.29 -5.34 -11.06
CA LEU A 100 -15.21 -3.93 -11.40
C LEU A 100 -16.24 -3.57 -12.48
N GLY A 101 -17.04 -2.54 -12.21
CA GLY A 101 -18.06 -2.05 -13.16
C GLY A 101 -19.40 -2.77 -13.10
N GLU A 102 -19.53 -3.82 -12.27
CA GLU A 102 -20.80 -4.51 -12.01
C GLU A 102 -21.41 -4.05 -10.68
N GLN A 103 -22.74 -4.11 -10.58
CA GLN A 103 -23.46 -3.82 -9.34
C GLN A 103 -23.83 -5.11 -8.61
N GLY A 104 -23.54 -5.15 -7.32
CA GLY A 104 -23.73 -6.34 -6.49
C GLY A 104 -22.62 -7.36 -6.68
N GLY A 105 -22.83 -8.54 -6.10
CA GLY A 105 -21.96 -9.68 -6.38
C GLY A 105 -22.71 -10.87 -6.94
N GLN A 106 -21.93 -11.78 -7.49
CA GLN A 106 -22.37 -12.97 -8.16
C GLN A 106 -22.05 -14.18 -7.31
N TYR A 107 -23.04 -15.05 -7.12
CA TYR A 107 -22.82 -16.32 -6.46
C TYR A 107 -21.95 -17.24 -7.33
N LEU A 108 -20.91 -17.79 -6.71
CA LEU A 108 -19.96 -18.69 -7.36
C LEU A 108 -20.48 -20.14 -7.41
N ARG A 109 -21.38 -20.51 -6.50
CA ARG A 109 -22.06 -21.81 -6.46
C ARG A 109 -23.40 -21.72 -5.72
N SER A 110 -24.19 -22.80 -5.78
CA SER A 110 -25.51 -22.91 -5.16
C SER A 110 -25.53 -23.58 -3.78
N THR A 111 -24.36 -23.84 -3.20
CA THR A 111 -24.19 -24.41 -1.86
C THR A 111 -23.56 -23.40 -0.92
N GLU A 112 -23.98 -23.42 0.34
CA GLU A 112 -23.51 -22.51 1.37
C GLU A 112 -22.04 -22.76 1.72
N VAL A 113 -21.37 -21.72 2.23
CA VAL A 113 -20.03 -21.80 2.80
C VAL A 113 -20.10 -22.52 4.14
N LEU A 114 -19.24 -23.52 4.30
CA LEU A 114 -19.10 -24.34 5.49
C LEU A 114 -17.98 -23.80 6.40
N LYS A 115 -17.97 -24.25 7.66
CA LYS A 115 -16.97 -23.82 8.63
C LYS A 115 -15.56 -24.26 8.22
N GLU A 116 -15.45 -25.47 7.69
CA GLU A 116 -14.21 -26.09 7.25
C GLU A 116 -13.55 -25.30 6.10
N GLU A 117 -14.33 -24.58 5.30
CA GLU A 117 -13.81 -23.74 4.21
C GLU A 117 -13.22 -22.43 4.73
N LEU A 118 -13.80 -21.87 5.78
CA LEU A 118 -13.23 -20.71 6.47
C LEU A 118 -11.94 -21.09 7.22
N GLU A 119 -11.92 -22.28 7.84
CA GLU A 119 -10.73 -22.84 8.49
C GLU A 119 -9.62 -23.10 7.46
N TYR A 120 -9.95 -23.69 6.30
CA TYR A 120 -9.00 -23.86 5.19
C TYR A 120 -8.37 -22.53 4.76
N ALA A 121 -9.19 -21.50 4.56
CA ALA A 121 -8.70 -20.18 4.16
C ALA A 121 -7.86 -19.53 5.26
N GLN A 122 -8.21 -19.72 6.54
CA GLN A 122 -7.39 -19.27 7.66
C GLN A 122 -6.01 -19.94 7.65
N ASP A 123 -5.95 -21.26 7.49
CA ASP A 123 -4.70 -22.02 7.47
C ASP A 123 -3.81 -21.65 6.27
N ALA A 124 -4.43 -21.34 5.11
CA ALA A 124 -3.71 -20.93 3.92
C ALA A 124 -3.09 -19.53 4.02
N VAL A 125 -3.69 -18.64 4.81
CA VAL A 125 -3.26 -17.23 4.94
C VAL A 125 -2.31 -17.03 6.12
N GLY A 126 -2.51 -17.78 7.21
CA GLY A 126 -1.74 -17.66 8.44
C GLY A 126 -2.45 -16.81 9.51
N GLU A 127 -1.67 -16.14 10.36
CA GLU A 127 -2.22 -15.40 11.49
C GLU A 127 -2.86 -14.07 11.07
N PHE A 128 -4.03 -13.78 11.65
CA PHE A 128 -4.67 -12.47 11.54
C PHE A 128 -4.13 -11.54 12.61
N GLY A 129 -3.78 -10.32 12.21
CA GLY A 129 -3.37 -9.25 13.11
C GLY A 129 -4.49 -8.76 14.03
N GLY A 130 -4.14 -7.83 14.93
CA GLY A 130 -5.07 -7.26 15.92
C GLY A 130 -6.26 -6.51 15.31
N ASP A 131 -6.18 -6.11 14.05
CA ASP A 131 -7.25 -5.45 13.28
C ASP A 131 -8.15 -6.44 12.50
N ASN A 132 -8.00 -7.76 12.75
CA ASN A 132 -8.66 -8.86 12.03
C ASN A 132 -8.36 -8.90 10.54
N ARG A 133 -7.16 -8.44 10.14
CA ARG A 133 -6.67 -8.57 8.78
C ARG A 133 -5.44 -9.46 8.71
N ALA A 134 -5.32 -10.12 7.59
CA ALA A 134 -4.10 -10.75 7.14
C ALA A 134 -3.94 -10.43 5.65
N GLY A 135 -2.74 -10.56 5.13
CA GLY A 135 -2.56 -10.61 3.69
C GLY A 135 -1.69 -11.78 3.31
N ILE A 136 -1.61 -12.02 2.02
CA ILE A 136 -0.85 -13.14 1.48
C ILE A 136 0.56 -12.63 1.27
N GLU A 137 1.53 -13.21 1.98
CA GLU A 137 2.93 -12.79 1.95
C GLU A 137 3.46 -12.60 0.54
N GLY A 138 4.18 -11.49 0.31
CA GLY A 138 4.73 -11.15 -1.00
C GLY A 138 3.73 -10.57 -2.00
N THR A 139 2.43 -10.50 -1.67
CA THR A 139 1.37 -9.97 -2.53
C THR A 139 0.69 -8.73 -1.91
N LEU A 140 -0.22 -8.10 -2.65
CA LEU A 140 -1.08 -7.02 -2.14
C LEU A 140 -2.48 -7.51 -1.74
N HIS A 141 -2.72 -8.82 -1.75
CA HIS A 141 -4.02 -9.39 -1.38
C HIS A 141 -4.26 -9.23 0.11
N ARG A 142 -5.52 -8.92 0.45
CA ARG A 142 -5.92 -8.74 1.85
C ARG A 142 -7.15 -9.56 2.18
N ILE A 143 -7.07 -10.28 3.29
CA ILE A 143 -8.12 -11.13 3.83
C ILE A 143 -8.58 -10.51 5.14
N SER A 144 -9.85 -10.14 5.24
CA SER A 144 -10.43 -9.55 6.45
C SER A 144 -11.42 -10.52 7.08
N ALA A 145 -11.23 -10.85 8.34
CA ALA A 145 -12.06 -11.80 9.07
C ALA A 145 -13.20 -11.12 9.82
N ILE A 146 -14.37 -11.76 9.78
CA ILE A 146 -15.49 -11.49 10.68
C ILE A 146 -15.48 -12.57 11.74
N ARG A 147 -15.44 -12.17 13.02
CA ARG A 147 -15.39 -13.09 14.15
C ARG A 147 -16.70 -13.11 14.94
N SER A 148 -17.07 -14.29 15.42
CA SER A 148 -18.17 -14.45 16.37
C SER A 148 -17.78 -13.90 17.75
N ARG A 149 -18.75 -13.82 18.67
CA ARG A 149 -18.49 -13.45 20.08
C ARG A 149 -17.53 -14.40 20.79
N LYS A 150 -17.35 -15.61 20.27
CA LYS A 150 -16.40 -16.62 20.79
C LYS A 150 -15.01 -16.50 20.17
N GLY A 151 -14.80 -15.55 19.25
CA GLY A 151 -13.53 -15.35 18.53
C GLY A 151 -13.36 -16.21 17.27
N GLU A 152 -14.27 -17.14 17.00
CA GLU A 152 -14.23 -18.00 15.81
C GLU A 152 -14.49 -17.19 14.53
N ILE A 153 -13.77 -17.49 13.45
CA ILE A 153 -14.03 -16.88 12.14
C ILE A 153 -15.36 -17.41 11.60
N VAL A 154 -16.26 -16.50 11.24
CA VAL A 154 -17.58 -16.80 10.67
C VAL A 154 -17.81 -16.14 9.31
N GLY A 155 -16.84 -15.35 8.84
CA GLY A 155 -16.82 -14.85 7.48
C GLY A 155 -15.47 -14.26 7.10
N LEU A 156 -15.21 -14.19 5.81
CA LEU A 156 -13.99 -13.67 5.20
C LEU A 156 -14.34 -12.76 4.02
N THR A 157 -13.68 -11.62 3.93
CA THR A 157 -13.63 -10.78 2.73
C THR A 157 -12.23 -10.83 2.16
N CYS A 158 -12.08 -11.52 1.03
CA CYS A 158 -10.81 -11.70 0.34
C CYS A 158 -10.72 -10.68 -0.80
N ARG A 159 -9.86 -9.67 -0.68
CA ARG A 159 -9.69 -8.59 -1.67
C ARG A 159 -8.47 -8.82 -2.56
N VAL A 160 -8.67 -8.62 -3.85
CA VAL A 160 -7.61 -8.71 -4.84
C VAL A 160 -6.80 -7.41 -4.84
N GLY A 161 -5.56 -7.46 -4.35
CA GLY A 161 -4.60 -6.37 -4.51
C GLY A 161 -3.95 -6.41 -5.89
N ARG A 162 -3.62 -5.23 -6.42
CA ARG A 162 -2.93 -5.10 -7.70
C ARG A 162 -1.87 -4.03 -7.61
N ALA A 163 -0.72 -4.31 -8.21
CA ALA A 163 0.33 -3.35 -8.46
C ALA A 163 0.27 -2.90 -9.92
N VAL A 164 0.39 -1.60 -10.14
CA VAL A 164 0.49 -1.01 -11.47
C VAL A 164 1.86 -0.34 -11.57
N SER A 165 2.67 -0.76 -12.52
CA SER A 165 4.01 -0.24 -12.78
C SER A 165 4.14 0.26 -14.21
N GLY A 166 5.23 0.99 -14.51
CA GLY A 166 5.52 1.47 -15.86
C GLY A 166 4.94 2.85 -16.21
N HIS A 167 4.53 3.63 -15.21
CA HIS A 167 4.07 5.02 -15.41
C HIS A 167 5.03 6.07 -14.84
N ILE A 168 6.34 5.78 -14.85
CA ILE A 168 7.34 6.67 -14.25
C ILE A 168 7.39 8.06 -14.87
N ASP A 169 6.98 8.19 -16.14
CA ASP A 169 6.92 9.46 -16.86
C ASP A 169 6.10 10.52 -16.12
N MET A 170 5.09 10.10 -15.32
CA MET A 170 4.25 11.02 -14.55
C MET A 170 4.99 11.72 -13.42
N VAL A 171 6.09 11.14 -12.93
CA VAL A 171 6.81 11.63 -11.73
C VAL A 171 8.31 11.73 -11.92
N HIS A 172 8.81 11.55 -13.15
CA HIS A 172 10.24 11.62 -13.46
C HIS A 172 10.86 12.97 -13.08
N ASP A 173 10.13 14.07 -13.27
CA ASP A 173 10.55 15.41 -12.85
C ASP A 173 10.62 15.55 -11.33
N LEU A 174 9.71 14.91 -10.60
CA LEU A 174 9.71 14.87 -9.14
C LEU A 174 10.94 14.14 -8.59
N LEU A 175 11.41 13.07 -9.24
CA LEU A 175 12.60 12.34 -8.80
C LEU A 175 13.88 13.20 -8.78
N ALA A 176 13.95 14.18 -9.69
CA ALA A 176 15.08 15.10 -9.81
C ALA A 176 14.95 16.32 -8.86
N TYR A 177 13.81 16.50 -8.20
CA TYR A 177 13.53 17.71 -7.42
C TYR A 177 14.48 17.89 -6.23
N GLY A 178 15.03 16.78 -5.68
CA GLY A 178 16.04 16.81 -4.61
C GLY A 178 15.53 17.45 -3.31
N LYS A 179 14.21 17.58 -3.19
CA LYS A 179 13.49 18.23 -2.12
C LYS A 179 12.30 17.39 -1.74
N SER A 180 11.63 17.92 -0.74
CA SER A 180 10.43 17.39 -0.19
C SER A 180 9.23 17.30 -1.11
N ILE A 181 8.63 16.11 -1.20
CA ILE A 181 7.39 15.82 -1.93
C ILE A 181 6.31 15.27 -0.97
N LEU A 182 5.11 15.83 -1.08
CA LEU A 182 3.89 15.43 -0.38
C LEU A 182 2.77 15.21 -1.42
N PHE A 183 2.21 14.01 -1.47
CA PHE A 183 1.08 13.68 -2.33
C PHE A 183 -0.26 13.92 -1.62
N VAL A 184 -1.01 14.95 -2.03
CA VAL A 184 -2.35 15.25 -1.47
C VAL A 184 -3.42 14.85 -2.46
N GLY A 185 -4.44 14.13 -1.99
CA GLY A 185 -5.57 13.76 -2.83
C GLY A 185 -6.59 12.91 -2.09
N ARG A 186 -7.82 12.86 -2.62
CA ARG A 186 -8.90 12.03 -2.07
C ARG A 186 -8.47 10.55 -1.96
N PRO A 187 -9.10 9.74 -1.10
CA PRO A 187 -8.92 8.30 -1.12
C PRO A 187 -9.15 7.72 -2.53
N GLY A 188 -8.35 6.72 -2.93
CA GLY A 188 -8.52 6.00 -4.19
C GLY A 188 -8.00 6.70 -5.46
N VAL A 189 -7.33 7.86 -5.36
CA VAL A 189 -6.83 8.59 -6.56
C VAL A 189 -5.46 8.11 -7.08
N GLY A 190 -4.90 7.02 -6.54
CA GLY A 190 -3.63 6.44 -7.00
C GLY A 190 -2.36 7.00 -6.35
N LYS A 191 -2.45 7.64 -5.17
CA LYS A 191 -1.28 8.13 -4.42
C LYS A 191 -0.27 7.02 -4.14
N THR A 192 -0.75 5.91 -3.60
CA THR A 192 0.05 4.74 -3.25
C THR A 192 0.70 4.10 -4.48
N THR A 193 -0.02 4.07 -5.61
CA THR A 193 0.53 3.59 -6.90
C THR A 193 1.76 4.40 -7.30
N VAL A 194 1.68 5.73 -7.19
CA VAL A 194 2.82 6.61 -7.49
C VAL A 194 3.96 6.38 -6.49
N MET A 195 3.65 6.25 -5.21
CA MET A 195 4.68 6.04 -4.18
C MET A 195 5.43 4.72 -4.34
N ARG A 196 4.74 3.62 -4.66
CA ARG A 196 5.37 2.34 -4.98
C ARG A 196 6.31 2.46 -6.18
N GLU A 197 5.85 3.09 -7.25
CA GLU A 197 6.68 3.27 -8.46
C GLU A 197 7.91 4.15 -8.19
N ILE A 198 7.76 5.21 -7.39
CA ILE A 198 8.90 6.04 -6.94
C ILE A 198 9.88 5.21 -6.10
N ALA A 199 9.40 4.38 -5.17
CA ALA A 199 10.25 3.52 -4.35
C ALA A 199 11.07 2.57 -5.24
N ARG A 200 10.39 1.87 -6.16
CA ARG A 200 11.00 0.93 -7.11
C ARG A 200 12.06 1.62 -7.96
N VAL A 201 11.74 2.75 -8.58
CA VAL A 201 12.65 3.45 -9.48
C VAL A 201 13.86 4.00 -8.72
N LEU A 202 13.64 4.63 -7.57
CA LEU A 202 14.74 5.16 -6.75
C LEU A 202 15.69 4.06 -6.26
N SER A 203 15.15 2.88 -5.91
CA SER A 203 15.94 1.71 -5.51
C SER A 203 16.65 1.06 -6.70
N ASP A 204 15.92 0.67 -7.74
CA ASP A 204 16.42 -0.27 -8.74
C ASP A 204 17.15 0.42 -9.88
N GLU A 205 16.72 1.63 -10.25
CA GLU A 205 17.27 2.37 -11.38
C GLU A 205 18.28 3.43 -10.93
N PHE A 206 18.01 4.10 -9.80
CA PHE A 206 18.92 5.09 -9.22
C PHE A 206 19.84 4.53 -8.12
N HIS A 207 19.66 3.26 -7.72
CA HIS A 207 20.49 2.58 -6.73
C HIS A 207 20.61 3.32 -5.39
N LYS A 208 19.55 4.04 -4.99
CA LYS A 208 19.51 4.75 -3.71
C LYS A 208 19.12 3.80 -2.58
N ARG A 209 19.62 4.09 -1.38
CA ARG A 209 19.13 3.45 -0.16
C ARG A 209 17.74 3.99 0.20
N VAL A 210 16.70 3.29 -0.24
CA VAL A 210 15.30 3.63 0.03
C VAL A 210 14.78 2.80 1.21
N VAL A 211 14.15 3.47 2.17
CA VAL A 211 13.40 2.83 3.26
C VAL A 211 11.95 3.28 3.23
N VAL A 212 11.02 2.33 3.13
CA VAL A 212 9.57 2.54 3.25
C VAL A 212 9.17 2.30 4.70
N VAL A 213 8.61 3.31 5.36
CA VAL A 213 7.96 3.18 6.67
C VAL A 213 6.47 3.00 6.42
N ASP A 214 6.01 1.77 6.61
CA ASP A 214 4.67 1.33 6.20
C ASP A 214 3.79 1.08 7.43
N THR A 215 2.82 1.96 7.66
CA THR A 215 1.93 1.88 8.81
C THR A 215 0.72 0.99 8.55
N SER A 216 0.17 1.05 7.34
CA SER A 216 -1.06 0.34 6.97
C SER A 216 -0.80 -0.92 6.14
N ASN A 217 0.47 -1.27 5.92
CA ASN A 217 0.92 -2.26 4.94
C ASN A 217 0.40 -1.96 3.52
N GLU A 218 0.10 -0.70 3.22
CA GLU A 218 -0.47 -0.33 1.92
C GLU A 218 0.62 -0.23 0.86
N ILE A 219 1.84 0.18 1.19
CA ILE A 219 2.88 0.39 0.17
C ILE A 219 3.55 -0.93 -0.19
N GLY A 220 4.09 -1.63 0.81
CA GLY A 220 4.87 -2.85 0.63
C GLY A 220 4.08 -4.14 0.73
N GLY A 221 2.76 -4.08 0.94
CA GLY A 221 1.92 -5.26 1.15
C GLY A 221 1.99 -5.80 2.56
N ASP A 222 1.18 -6.83 2.84
CA ASP A 222 1.13 -7.55 4.10
C ASP A 222 2.20 -8.67 4.16
N GLY A 223 2.37 -9.31 5.33
CA GLY A 223 3.41 -10.33 5.57
C GLY A 223 4.77 -9.72 5.90
N ASP A 224 5.82 -10.55 6.04
CA ASP A 224 7.18 -10.10 6.37
C ASP A 224 7.99 -9.75 5.11
N ILE A 225 7.73 -10.48 4.01
CA ILE A 225 8.35 -10.23 2.71
C ILE A 225 7.62 -9.10 1.97
N PRO A 226 8.29 -7.97 1.66
CA PRO A 226 7.67 -6.88 0.90
C PRO A 226 7.39 -7.28 -0.55
N HIS A 227 6.31 -6.76 -1.12
CA HIS A 227 5.97 -6.94 -2.53
C HIS A 227 7.04 -6.37 -3.46
N ALA A 228 7.26 -7.02 -4.61
CA ALA A 228 8.17 -6.56 -5.66
C ALA A 228 7.85 -5.15 -6.24
N ALA A 229 6.68 -4.57 -5.94
CA ALA A 229 6.23 -3.30 -6.48
C ALA A 229 7.01 -2.11 -5.91
N ILE A 230 7.74 -2.30 -4.80
CA ILE A 230 8.67 -1.29 -4.26
C ILE A 230 10.13 -1.53 -4.71
N GLY A 231 10.37 -2.51 -5.59
CA GLY A 231 11.71 -2.90 -6.02
C GLY A 231 12.57 -3.40 -4.85
N GLY A 232 13.85 -3.06 -4.86
CA GLY A 232 14.80 -3.32 -3.78
C GLY A 232 14.69 -2.37 -2.58
N ALA A 233 13.65 -1.52 -2.50
CA ALA A 233 13.44 -0.68 -1.34
C ALA A 233 13.22 -1.54 -0.09
N ARG A 234 13.84 -1.14 1.02
CA ARG A 234 13.67 -1.84 2.30
C ARG A 234 12.38 -1.37 2.95
N ARG A 235 11.72 -2.24 3.71
CA ARG A 235 10.48 -1.91 4.43
C ARG A 235 10.68 -2.03 5.94
N MET A 236 10.12 -1.06 6.67
CA MET A 236 9.94 -1.10 8.11
C MET A 236 8.44 -1.00 8.40
N GLN A 237 7.87 -2.04 9.00
CA GLN A 237 6.46 -2.04 9.41
C GLN A 237 6.30 -1.32 10.74
N VAL A 238 5.27 -0.49 10.85
CA VAL A 238 4.95 0.21 12.08
C VAL A 238 3.91 -0.61 12.86
N PRO A 239 4.21 -1.07 14.09
CA PRO A 239 3.25 -1.89 14.85
C PRO A 239 1.96 -1.15 15.22
N GLU A 240 2.07 0.15 15.51
CA GLU A 240 0.95 1.01 15.87
C GLU A 240 1.14 2.41 15.25
N PRO A 241 0.09 3.06 14.72
CA PRO A 241 0.23 4.39 14.10
C PRO A 241 0.89 5.44 14.99
N SER A 242 0.66 5.39 16.30
CA SER A 242 1.28 6.27 17.31
C SER A 242 2.82 6.19 17.31
N LEU A 243 3.38 5.02 16.97
CA LEU A 243 4.81 4.74 16.97
C LEU A 243 5.52 5.11 15.67
N GLN A 244 4.79 5.58 14.65
CA GLN A 244 5.34 5.90 13.33
C GLN A 244 6.56 6.82 13.42
N HIS A 245 6.46 7.90 14.21
CA HIS A 245 7.56 8.85 14.42
C HIS A 245 8.84 8.20 14.97
N ARG A 246 8.69 7.21 15.87
CA ARG A 246 9.81 6.48 16.46
C ARG A 246 10.48 5.58 15.42
N ILE A 247 9.68 4.88 14.61
CA ILE A 247 10.19 4.04 13.51
C ILE A 247 10.89 4.88 12.44
N MET A 248 10.42 6.10 12.18
CA MET A 248 11.10 7.04 11.27
C MET A 248 12.48 7.44 11.79
N ILE A 249 12.62 7.69 13.10
CA ILE A 249 13.93 7.98 13.73
C ILE A 249 14.85 6.76 13.61
N GLU A 250 14.35 5.58 13.96
CA GLU A 250 15.08 4.31 13.87
C GLU A 250 15.60 4.04 12.46
N ALA A 251 14.77 4.30 11.44
CA ALA A 251 15.16 4.17 10.03
C ALA A 251 16.42 5.02 9.72
N VAL A 252 16.46 6.27 10.19
CA VAL A 252 17.59 7.17 9.95
C VAL A 252 18.83 6.69 10.71
N GLU A 253 18.67 6.40 12.00
CA GLU A 253 19.77 6.04 12.90
C GLU A 253 20.45 4.72 12.51
N ASN A 254 19.65 3.72 12.12
CA ASN A 254 20.16 2.35 11.94
C ASN A 254 20.39 1.96 10.48
N HIS A 255 19.80 2.66 9.51
CA HIS A 255 19.82 2.22 8.11
C HIS A 255 20.39 3.25 7.13
N MET A 256 20.77 4.44 7.59
CA MET A 256 21.41 5.49 6.79
C MET A 256 20.76 5.71 5.39
N PRO A 257 19.43 5.83 5.31
CA PRO A 257 18.73 5.94 4.03
C PRO A 257 19.09 7.25 3.31
N GLU A 258 19.05 7.21 1.98
CA GLU A 258 19.06 8.40 1.13
C GLU A 258 17.65 8.94 0.92
N VAL A 259 16.65 8.05 0.98
CA VAL A 259 15.24 8.37 0.80
C VAL A 259 14.41 7.57 1.79
N ILE A 260 13.49 8.25 2.48
CA ILE A 260 12.45 7.62 3.29
C ILE A 260 11.11 7.90 2.62
N ILE A 261 10.28 6.88 2.49
CA ILE A 261 8.91 6.97 1.99
C ILE A 261 7.98 6.57 3.14
N VAL A 262 6.95 7.36 3.40
CA VAL A 262 5.99 7.13 4.49
C VAL A 262 4.59 7.20 3.92
N ASP A 263 3.74 6.21 4.22
CA ASP A 263 2.38 6.04 3.70
C ASP A 263 1.44 7.21 4.02
N GLU A 264 0.77 7.17 5.17
CA GLU A 264 -0.08 8.26 5.64
C GLU A 264 0.58 8.97 6.82
N ILE A 265 0.29 10.27 6.95
CA ILE A 265 0.62 11.03 8.15
C ILE A 265 -0.68 11.58 8.72
N GLY A 266 -1.04 11.04 9.87
CA GLY A 266 -2.08 11.55 10.73
C GLY A 266 -1.46 11.90 12.07
N THR A 267 -1.99 12.93 12.72
CA THR A 267 -1.84 13.05 14.17
C THR A 267 -2.86 12.11 14.82
N GLU A 268 -2.52 11.54 15.98
CA GLU A 268 -3.52 10.92 16.86
C GLU A 268 -4.75 11.84 16.96
N ALA A 269 -5.94 11.28 16.77
CA ALA A 269 -7.21 11.98 16.94
C ALA A 269 -7.60 11.98 18.43
#